data_AF-A0ABD5Y739-F1
#
_entry.id   AF-A0ABD5Y739-F1
#
_cell.length_a   1.000
_cell.length_b   1.000
_cell.length_c   1.000
_cell.angle_alpha   90.00
_cell.angle_beta   90.00
_cell.angle_gamma   90.00
#
_symmetry.space_group_name_H-M   'P 1'
#
loop_
_entity.id
_entity.type
_entity.pdbx_description
1 polymer ?
#
loop_
_entity_poly.entity_id
_entity_poly.type
_entity_poly.pdbx_seq_one_letter_code
_entity_poly.pdbx_strand_id
1 'polypeptide(L)'
;MSSKPTNSNAGAEQEQAAESDSESSSEDPAASNGLKIALPEGSESVSDAIVTHREMLREPDQHGLATDEDITHLSEAMEKYSEAVDEINQQYDETETDIAELQEVIEHQQAQIDELQSMVTSLAEILGTETEWDSFE
;
A
#
# COMPACT_ATOMS: atom_id res chain seq x y z
N MET A 1 6.58 -37.55 -7.05
CA MET A 1 6.08 -38.25 -8.25
C MET A 1 6.37 -37.37 -9.45
N SER A 2 6.93 -37.96 -10.50
CA SER A 2 7.38 -37.32 -11.73
C SER A 2 6.23 -37.24 -12.76
N SER A 3 6.41 -36.35 -13.74
CA SER A 3 5.90 -36.40 -15.12
C SER A 3 4.63 -35.58 -15.48
N LYS A 4 4.86 -34.53 -16.27
CA LYS A 4 4.00 -34.01 -17.37
C LYS A 4 3.94 -35.09 -18.49
N PRO A 5 2.95 -35.24 -19.42
CA PRO A 5 2.30 -34.19 -20.23
C PRO A 5 0.85 -34.53 -20.72
N THR A 6 0.42 -33.99 -21.89
CA THR A 6 -0.82 -34.15 -22.73
C THR A 6 -1.91 -33.11 -22.45
N ASN A 7 -2.22 -32.11 -23.28
CA ASN A 7 -2.43 -31.97 -24.74
C ASN A 7 -3.50 -32.88 -25.35
N SER A 8 -4.32 -32.25 -26.22
CA SER A 8 -5.37 -32.79 -27.12
C SER A 8 -6.77 -32.92 -26.48
N ASN A 9 -7.76 -32.10 -26.84
CA ASN A 9 -8.47 -31.96 -28.12
C ASN A 9 -9.47 -33.11 -28.40
N ALA A 10 -10.71 -32.70 -28.72
CA ALA A 10 -11.75 -33.36 -29.53
C ALA A 10 -12.99 -33.98 -28.84
N GLY A 11 -14.16 -33.65 -29.41
CA GLY A 11 -15.42 -34.42 -29.38
C GLY A 11 -16.54 -33.70 -28.62
N ALA A 12 -17.43 -32.93 -29.28
CA ALA A 12 -18.71 -33.36 -29.89
C ALA A 12 -19.63 -34.02 -28.83
N GLU A 13 -20.75 -33.42 -28.42
CA GLU A 13 -22.08 -33.40 -29.07
C GLU A 13 -22.88 -32.20 -28.49
N GLN A 14 -23.33 -31.21 -29.26
CA GLN A 14 -24.56 -31.13 -30.04
C GLN A 14 -25.86 -31.42 -29.26
N GLU A 15 -26.49 -30.37 -28.72
CA GLU A 15 -27.96 -30.29 -28.62
C GLU A 15 -28.47 -29.01 -29.28
N GLN A 16 -29.47 -29.23 -30.12
CA GLN A 16 -30.10 -28.33 -31.07
C GLN A 16 -31.12 -27.39 -30.42
N ALA A 17 -31.52 -26.43 -31.26
CA ALA A 17 -32.85 -25.84 -31.39
C ALA A 17 -33.05 -24.49 -30.71
N ALA A 18 -32.91 -23.44 -31.52
CA ALA A 18 -34.07 -22.66 -31.91
C ALA A 18 -33.72 -21.82 -33.13
N GLU A 19 -34.23 -22.27 -34.27
CA GLU A 19 -34.51 -21.48 -35.46
C GLU A 19 -35.01 -20.07 -35.08
N SER A 20 -34.36 -19.04 -35.61
CA SER A 20 -35.03 -17.79 -35.93
C SER A 20 -34.39 -17.23 -37.18
N ASP A 21 -35.08 -17.57 -38.26
CA ASP A 21 -35.01 -16.99 -39.58
C ASP A 21 -35.04 -15.46 -39.50
N SER A 22 -33.94 -14.82 -39.90
CA SER A 22 -33.98 -13.43 -40.36
C SER A 22 -32.82 -13.20 -41.32
N GLU A 23 -33.17 -13.31 -42.61
CA GLU A 23 -32.60 -12.53 -43.71
C GLU A 23 -31.08 -12.64 -43.90
N SER A 24 -30.66 -13.70 -44.61
CA SER A 24 -29.36 -13.80 -45.27
C SER A 24 -29.22 -12.70 -46.34
N SER A 25 -28.70 -11.54 -45.96
CA SER A 25 -28.01 -10.65 -46.90
C SER A 25 -26.55 -11.12 -47.00
N SER A 26 -26.26 -11.65 -48.17
CA SER A 26 -24.98 -12.21 -48.56
C SER A 26 -24.01 -11.09 -48.89
N GLU A 27 -23.16 -10.71 -47.94
CA GLU A 27 -21.97 -9.90 -48.21
C GLU A 27 -20.75 -10.53 -47.54
N ASP A 28 -19.94 -11.13 -48.39
CA ASP A 28 -18.54 -11.55 -48.28
C ASP A 28 -17.79 -11.19 -46.95
N PRO A 29 -17.43 -12.16 -46.09
CA PRO A 29 -16.69 -11.89 -44.85
C PRO A 29 -15.19 -11.62 -45.06
N ALA A 30 -14.70 -11.56 -46.30
CA ALA A 30 -13.26 -11.47 -46.58
C ALA A 30 -12.68 -10.03 -46.64
N ALA A 31 -13.46 -8.98 -46.39
CA ALA A 31 -13.00 -7.59 -46.55
C ALA A 31 -13.47 -6.59 -45.47
N SER A 32 -13.58 -6.99 -44.21
CA SER A 32 -13.70 -5.99 -43.12
C SER A 32 -13.25 -6.52 -41.75
N ASN A 33 -11.98 -6.91 -41.64
CA ASN A 33 -11.29 -6.83 -40.33
C ASN A 33 -11.01 -5.35 -39.97
N GLY A 34 -12.02 -4.49 -40.12
CA GLY A 34 -11.95 -3.09 -39.75
C GLY A 34 -12.02 -2.98 -38.23
N LEU A 35 -11.12 -2.19 -37.64
CA LEU A 35 -11.15 -1.91 -36.20
C LEU A 35 -12.53 -1.33 -35.83
N LYS A 36 -13.30 -2.07 -35.02
CA LYS A 36 -14.52 -1.57 -34.38
C LYS A 36 -14.09 -0.75 -33.15
N ILE A 37 -14.02 0.56 -33.31
CA ILE A 37 -13.71 1.49 -32.22
C ILE A 37 -15.04 1.88 -31.56
N ALA A 38 -15.16 1.63 -30.25
CA ALA A 38 -16.30 2.12 -29.49
C ALA A 38 -16.21 3.65 -29.37
N LEU A 39 -17.30 4.34 -29.70
CA LEU A 39 -17.39 5.79 -29.57
C LEU A 39 -17.56 6.16 -28.09
N PRO A 40 -16.87 7.19 -27.59
CA PRO A 40 -17.13 7.71 -26.27
C PRO A 40 -18.52 8.35 -26.20
N GLU A 41 -19.13 8.30 -25.01
CA GLU A 41 -20.47 8.85 -24.76
C GLU A 41 -20.55 10.31 -25.20
N GLY A 42 -21.52 10.62 -26.06
CA GLY A 42 -21.75 11.95 -26.62
C GLY A 42 -21.02 12.29 -27.93
N SER A 43 -20.21 11.39 -28.49
CA SER A 43 -19.61 11.58 -29.84
C SER A 43 -20.48 10.98 -30.94
N GLU A 44 -20.87 11.78 -31.93
CA GLU A 44 -21.68 11.33 -33.08
C GLU A 44 -20.86 10.59 -34.16
N SER A 45 -19.53 10.74 -34.13
CA SER A 45 -18.62 10.15 -35.13
C SER A 45 -17.22 9.90 -34.58
N VAL A 46 -16.48 8.95 -35.15
CA VAL A 46 -15.08 8.66 -34.80
C VAL A 46 -14.20 9.90 -35.01
N SER A 47 -14.47 10.66 -36.07
CA SER A 47 -13.74 11.90 -36.36
C SER A 47 -13.93 12.94 -35.27
N ASP A 48 -15.14 13.03 -34.71
CA ASP A 48 -15.47 13.96 -33.63
C ASP A 48 -14.79 13.55 -32.32
N ALA A 49 -14.80 12.26 -32.00
CA ALA A 49 -14.04 11.69 -30.87
C ALA A 49 -12.52 11.94 -30.99
N ILE A 50 -11.97 11.86 -32.20
CA ILE A 50 -10.54 12.14 -32.43
C ILE A 50 -10.23 13.63 -32.27
N VAL A 51 -11.10 14.52 -32.76
CA VAL A 51 -10.90 15.97 -32.66
C VAL A 51 -10.99 16.42 -31.20
N THR A 52 -12.04 15.99 -30.49
CA THR A 52 -12.20 16.27 -29.05
C THR A 52 -11.02 15.73 -28.25
N HIS A 53 -10.58 14.50 -28.49
CA HIS A 53 -9.41 13.94 -27.81
C HIS A 53 -8.12 14.70 -28.09
N ARG A 54 -7.89 15.12 -29.34
CA ARG A 54 -6.73 15.95 -29.69
C ARG A 54 -6.76 17.31 -29.03
N GLU A 55 -7.94 17.89 -28.86
CA GLU A 55 -8.09 19.16 -28.16
C GLU A 55 -7.81 19.00 -26.66
N MET A 56 -8.32 17.93 -26.04
CA MET A 56 -7.99 17.59 -24.65
C MET A 56 -6.48 17.41 -24.43
N LEU A 57 -5.77 16.81 -25.40
CA LEU A 57 -4.31 16.65 -25.32
C LEU A 57 -3.52 17.94 -25.57
N ARG A 58 -4.11 18.96 -26.20
CA ARG A 58 -3.47 20.28 -26.35
C ARG A 58 -3.60 21.13 -25.10
N GLU A 59 -4.74 21.02 -24.43
CA GLU A 59 -5.07 21.82 -23.24
C GLU A 59 -5.41 20.90 -22.06
N PRO A 60 -4.46 20.08 -21.59
CA PRO A 60 -4.72 19.05 -20.57
C PRO A 60 -5.29 19.64 -19.27
N ASP A 61 -4.79 20.80 -18.85
CA ASP A 61 -5.22 21.52 -17.64
C ASP A 61 -6.72 21.85 -17.63
N GLN A 62 -7.26 22.25 -18.78
CA GLN A 62 -8.65 22.68 -18.92
C GLN A 62 -9.61 21.49 -18.94
N HIS A 63 -9.10 20.31 -19.23
CA HIS A 63 -9.85 19.07 -19.32
C HIS A 63 -9.61 18.12 -18.12
N GLY A 64 -8.94 18.61 -17.07
CA GLY A 64 -8.66 17.84 -15.86
C GLY A 64 -7.72 16.67 -16.09
N LEU A 65 -6.91 16.72 -17.15
CA LEU A 65 -5.84 15.78 -17.39
C LEU A 65 -4.62 16.24 -16.60
N ALA A 66 -3.97 15.32 -15.91
CA ALA A 66 -2.73 15.62 -15.20
C ALA A 66 -1.63 16.04 -16.20
N THR A 67 -0.91 17.09 -15.87
CA THR A 67 0.23 17.56 -16.65
C THR A 67 1.54 16.93 -16.21
N ASP A 68 2.57 17.06 -17.05
CA ASP A 68 3.93 16.67 -16.69
C ASP A 68 4.45 17.45 -15.47
N GLU A 69 3.99 18.71 -15.28
CA GLU A 69 4.31 19.54 -14.12
C GLU A 69 3.67 18.97 -12.84
N ASP A 70 2.40 18.55 -12.91
CA ASP A 70 1.72 17.88 -11.78
C ASP A 70 2.42 16.59 -11.39
N ILE A 71 2.82 15.78 -12.38
CA ILE A 71 3.54 14.52 -12.14
C ILE A 71 4.89 14.79 -11.48
N THR A 72 5.59 15.84 -11.91
CA THR A 72 6.89 16.22 -11.33
C THR A 72 6.73 16.70 -9.89
N HIS A 73 5.76 17.57 -9.62
CA HIS A 73 5.46 18.05 -8.27
C HIS A 73 5.05 16.93 -7.33
N LEU A 74 4.22 16.00 -7.80
CA LEU A 74 3.84 14.83 -7.02
C LEU A 74 5.03 13.94 -6.70
N SER A 75 5.93 13.75 -7.67
CA SER A 75 7.16 12.97 -7.48
C SER A 75 8.09 13.62 -6.45
N GLU A 76 8.29 14.93 -6.53
CA GLU A 76 9.10 15.68 -5.55
C GLU A 76 8.46 15.65 -4.15
N ALA A 77 7.14 15.79 -4.06
CA ALA A 77 6.43 15.70 -2.79
C ALA A 77 6.53 14.29 -2.18
N MET A 78 6.47 13.25 -3.01
CA MET A 78 6.62 11.86 -2.60
C MET A 78 8.05 11.58 -2.12
N GLU A 79 9.06 12.10 -2.80
CA GLU A 79 10.47 12.00 -2.39
C GLU A 79 10.69 12.67 -1.03
N LYS A 80 10.22 13.91 -0.87
CA LYS A 80 10.27 14.64 0.42
C LYS A 80 9.55 13.89 1.54
N TYR A 81 8.40 13.30 1.24
CA TYR A 81 7.66 12.51 2.23
C TYR A 81 8.41 11.23 2.60
N SER A 82 9.04 10.57 1.63
CA SER A 82 9.89 9.39 1.89
C SER A 82 11.06 9.75 2.80
N GLU A 83 11.76 10.85 2.52
CA GLU A 83 12.87 11.32 3.35
C GLU A 83 12.40 11.65 4.78
N ALA A 84 11.25 12.33 4.92
CA ALA A 84 10.68 12.62 6.23
C ALA A 84 10.27 11.36 7.01
N VAL A 85 9.75 10.33 6.33
CA VAL A 85 9.41 9.05 6.96
C VAL A 85 10.67 8.33 7.43
N ASP A 86 11.73 8.33 6.63
CA ASP A 86 13.02 7.73 7.00
C ASP A 86 13.65 8.45 8.20
N GLU A 87 13.60 9.79 8.23
CA GLU A 87 14.06 10.58 9.38
C GLU A 87 13.26 10.27 10.66
N ILE A 88 11.93 10.17 10.56
CA ILE A 88 11.07 9.82 11.71
C ILE A 88 11.38 8.42 12.22
N ASN A 89 11.59 7.45 11.33
CA ASN A 89 11.95 6.09 11.74
C ASN A 89 13.30 6.07 12.46
N GLN A 90 14.28 6.83 11.98
CA GLN A 90 15.57 6.94 12.65
C GLN A 90 15.44 7.55 14.05
N GLN A 91 14.65 8.63 14.21
CA GLN A 91 14.39 9.22 15.53
C GLN A 91 13.64 8.27 16.45
N TYR A 92 12.74 7.45 15.90
CA TYR A 92 12.04 6.41 16.65
C TYR A 92 13.00 5.35 17.18
N ASP A 93 13.88 4.83 16.33
CA ASP A 93 14.89 3.84 16.72
C ASP A 93 15.83 4.41 17.80
N GLU A 94 16.26 5.66 17.67
CA GLU A 94 17.07 6.35 18.69
C GLU A 94 16.32 6.48 20.03
N THR A 95 15.05 6.89 19.97
CA THR A 95 14.21 7.02 21.18
C THR A 95 13.96 5.65 21.83
N GLU A 96 13.77 4.60 21.04
CA GLU A 96 13.62 3.23 21.56
C GLU A 96 14.90 2.78 22.28
N THR A 97 16.08 3.09 21.74
CA THR A 97 17.34 2.80 22.42
C THR A 97 17.50 3.59 23.71
N ASP A 98 17.17 4.88 23.72
CA ASP A 98 17.24 5.73 24.92
C ASP A 98 16.30 5.22 26.02
N ILE A 99 15.09 4.78 25.65
CA ILE A 99 14.12 4.19 26.60
C ILE A 99 14.68 2.89 27.18
N ALA A 100 15.28 2.04 26.36
CA ALA A 100 15.87 0.78 26.83
C ALA A 100 17.03 1.03 27.80
N GLU A 101 17.91 2.00 27.52
CA GLU A 101 19.00 2.41 28.42
C GLU A 101 18.46 2.98 29.74
N LEU A 102 17.44 3.85 29.68
CA LEU A 102 16.80 4.40 30.87
C LEU A 102 16.16 3.30 31.73
N GLN A 103 15.53 2.30 31.10
CA GLN A 103 14.96 1.18 31.81
C GLN A 103 16.05 0.37 32.54
N GLU A 104 17.18 0.08 31.88
CA GLU A 104 18.32 -0.60 32.52
C GLU A 104 18.85 0.20 33.73
N VAL A 105 18.96 1.52 33.59
CA VAL A 105 19.40 2.40 34.69
C VAL A 105 18.42 2.34 35.86
N ILE A 106 17.11 2.39 35.59
CA ILE A 106 16.07 2.30 36.64
C ILE A 106 16.15 0.94 37.35
N GLU A 107 16.26 -0.16 36.62
CA GLU A 107 16.38 -1.51 37.18
C GLU A 107 17.64 -1.61 38.07
N HIS A 108 18.76 -1.04 37.61
CA HIS A 108 19.98 -1.02 38.41
C HIS A 108 19.86 -0.18 39.68
N GLN A 109 19.24 1.01 39.59
CA GLN A 109 19.01 1.87 40.75
C GLN A 109 18.08 1.22 41.76
N GLN A 110 17.04 0.52 41.29
CA GLN A 110 16.12 -0.18 42.17
C GLN A 110 16.82 -1.31 42.93
N ALA A 111 17.68 -2.09 42.27
CA ALA A 111 18.49 -3.10 42.93
C ALA A 111 19.45 -2.50 43.98
N GLN A 112 20.07 -1.35 43.69
CA GLN A 112 20.92 -0.65 44.66
C GLN A 112 20.13 -0.15 45.87
N ILE A 113 18.92 0.39 45.64
CA ILE A 113 18.04 0.82 46.72
C ILE A 113 17.68 -0.37 47.60
N ASP A 114 17.30 -1.51 47.04
CA ASP A 114 16.96 -2.71 47.79
C ASP A 114 18.14 -3.20 48.66
N GLU A 115 19.36 -3.17 48.12
CA GLU A 115 20.57 -3.51 48.87
C GLU A 115 20.82 -2.53 50.02
N LEU A 116 20.72 -1.23 49.77
CA LEU A 116 20.87 -0.19 50.80
C LEU A 116 19.79 -0.32 51.89
N GLN A 117 18.55 -0.57 51.50
CA GLN A 117 17.44 -0.77 52.43
C GLN A 117 17.68 -2.01 53.31
N SER A 118 18.17 -3.10 52.73
CA SER A 118 18.54 -4.31 53.46
C SER A 118 19.65 -4.03 54.49
N MET A 119 20.71 -3.32 54.09
CA MET A 119 21.80 -2.95 55.00
C MET A 119 21.33 -2.06 56.15
N VAL A 120 20.52 -1.05 55.86
CA VAL A 120 19.96 -0.15 56.89
C VAL A 120 19.06 -0.91 57.84
N THR A 121 18.21 -1.81 57.33
CA THR A 121 17.34 -2.65 58.17
C THR A 121 18.16 -3.55 59.09
N SER A 122 19.23 -4.16 58.59
CA SER A 122 20.15 -4.97 59.40
C SER A 122 20.84 -4.13 60.49
N LEU A 123 21.28 -2.92 60.16
CA LEU A 123 21.89 -2.01 61.13
C LEU A 123 20.88 -1.59 62.20
N ALA A 124 19.64 -1.30 61.81
CA ALA A 124 18.57 -0.92 62.72
C ALA A 124 18.22 -2.08 63.68
N GLU A 125 18.18 -3.32 63.18
CA GLU A 125 17.99 -4.52 64.01
C GLU A 125 19.11 -4.68 65.04
N ILE A 126 20.37 -4.45 64.66
CA ILE A 126 21.53 -4.48 65.58
C ILE A 126 21.41 -3.38 66.65
N LEU A 127 20.93 -2.20 66.27
CA LEU A 127 20.77 -1.04 67.17
C LEU A 127 19.48 -1.09 67.99
N GLY A 128 18.58 -2.05 67.74
CA GLY A 128 17.27 -2.15 68.39
C GLY A 128 16.31 -1.03 68.01
N THR A 129 16.52 -0.42 66.83
CA THR A 129 15.66 0.63 66.27
C THR A 129 14.84 0.07 65.12
N GLU A 130 13.62 0.57 64.93
CA GLU A 130 12.75 0.14 63.83
C GLU A 130 12.93 1.05 62.61
N THR A 131 12.84 0.48 61.39
CA THR A 131 12.90 1.22 60.12
C THR A 131 11.64 0.94 59.32
N GLU A 132 11.01 1.98 58.78
CA GLU A 132 9.84 1.89 57.90
C GLU A 132 10.21 2.49 56.54
N TRP A 133 9.89 1.78 55.46
CA TRP A 133 10.17 2.20 54.08
C TRP A 133 8.87 2.54 53.38
N ASP A 134 8.77 3.75 52.81
CA ASP A 134 7.68 4.13 51.91
C ASP A 134 8.03 3.71 50.48
N SER A 135 7.15 2.94 49.85
CA SER A 135 7.21 2.63 48.42
C SER A 135 6.39 3.65 47.64
N PHE A 136 6.96 4.21 46.58
CA PHE A 136 6.22 5.05 45.64
C PHE A 136 5.55 4.14 44.60
N GLU A 137 4.22 4.08 44.61
CA GLU A 137 3.36 3.36 43.64
C GLU A 137 2.77 4.33 42.61
#